data_AF-A0A9D4UUG4-F1
#
_entry.id   AF-A0A9D4UUG4-F1
#
_cell.length_a   1.000
_cell.length_b   1.000
_cell.length_c   1.000
_cell.angle_alpha   90.00
_cell.angle_beta   90.00
_cell.angle_gamma   90.00
#
_symmetry.space_group_name_H-M   'P 1'
#
loop_
_entity.id
_entity.type
_entity.pdbx_description
1 polymer ?
#
loop_
_entity_poly.entity_id
_entity_poly.type
_entity_poly.pdbx_seq_one_letter_code
_entity_poly.pdbx_strand_id
1 'polypeptide(L)' 'MGREWELSFRLGIRPWIAVAYSAPVAAAVAVFLIYRIRQGSFSDGMPLGISGTFNFMIVF' A
#
# COMPACT_ATOMS: atom_id res chain seq x y z
N MET A 1 0.08 8.12 7.04
CA MET A 1 0.63 9.30 6.33
C MET A 1 0.22 10.61 7.02
N GLY A 2 -0.90 11.26 6.66
CA GLY A 2 -1.22 12.62 7.14
C GLY A 2 -1.35 12.76 8.66
N ARG A 3 -2.08 11.84 9.31
CA ARG A 3 -2.25 11.85 10.78
C ARG A 3 -0.95 11.61 11.54
N GLU A 4 -0.04 10.79 11.01
CA GLU A 4 1.26 10.49 11.65
C GLU A 4 2.18 11.70 11.61
N TRP A 5 2.16 12.44 10.50
CA TRP A 5 2.90 13.68 10.36
C TRP A 5 2.33 14.77 11.26
N GLU A 6 1.01 14.95 11.26
CA GLU A 6 0.32 15.96 12.06
C GLU A 6 0.55 15.76 13.57
N LEU A 7 0.47 14.51 14.05
CA LEU A 7 0.75 14.20 15.45
C LEU A 7 2.23 14.46 15.79
N SER A 8 3.15 14.06 14.92
CA SER A 8 4.59 14.31 15.11
C SER A 8 4.88 15.80 15.20
N PHE A 9 4.23 16.61 14.35
CA PHE A 9 4.34 18.06 14.36
C PHE A 9 3.78 18.68 15.65
N ARG A 10 2.57 18.27 16.06
CA ARG A 10 1.92 18.76 17.29
C ARG A 10 2.72 18.42 18.56
N LEU A 11 3.45 17.30 18.55
CA LEU A 11 4.28 16.85 19.68
C LEU A 11 5.75 17.33 19.59
N GLY A 12 6.15 18.05 18.54
CA GLY A 12 7.54 18.48 18.36
C GLY A 12 8.54 17.34 18.09
N ILE A 13 8.04 16.18 17.64
CA ILE A 13 8.84 14.99 17.34
C ILE A 13 9.30 15.06 15.87
N ARG A 14 10.45 14.45 15.56
CA ARG A 14 10.94 14.35 14.18
C ARG A 14 9.93 13.57 13.30
N PRO A 15 9.48 14.10 12.15
CA PRO A 15 8.31 13.59 11.42
C PRO A 15 8.58 12.35 10.53
N TRP A 16 9.63 11.58 10.81
CA TRP A 16 10.09 10.48 9.95
C TRP A 16 9.17 9.24 9.97
N ILE A 17 8.25 9.13 10.93
CA ILE A 17 7.28 8.02 11.00
C ILE A 17 6.41 7.98 9.74
N ALA A 18 5.89 9.14 9.31
CA ALA A 18 5.08 9.23 8.08
C ALA A 18 5.88 8.85 6.83
N VAL A 19 7.19 9.13 6.83
CA VAL A 19 8.09 8.77 5.72
C VAL A 19 8.30 7.25 5.68
N ALA A 20 8.57 6.61 6.82
CA ALA A 20 8.68 5.15 6.87
C ALA A 20 7.38 4.45 6.47
N TYR A 21 6.23 4.98 6.91
CA TYR A 21 4.91 4.46 6.55
C TYR A 21 4.57 4.62 5.05
N SER A 22 5.27 5.48 4.31
CA SER A 22 5.07 5.60 2.86
C SER A 22 5.41 4.32 2.10
N ALA A 23 6.34 3.50 2.60
CA ALA A 23 6.75 2.25 1.96
C ALA A 23 5.59 1.21 1.86
N PRO A 24 4.92 0.81 2.96
CA PRO A 24 3.77 -0.10 2.85
C PRO A 24 2.58 0.51 2.10
N VAL A 25 2.40 1.84 2.17
CA VAL A 25 1.37 2.54 1.38
C VAL A 25 1.65 2.41 -0.11
N ALA A 26 2.89 2.66 -0.55
CA ALA A 26 3.29 2.52 -1.94
C ALA A 26 3.13 1.07 -2.43
N ALA A 27 3.53 0.08 -1.62
CA ALA A 27 3.36 -1.34 -1.95
C ALA A 27 1.87 -1.70 -2.14
N ALA A 28 1.00 -1.25 -1.24
CA ALA A 28 -0.45 -1.47 -1.36
C ALA A 28 -1.04 -0.81 -2.61
N VAL A 29 -0.64 0.43 -2.91
CA VAL A 29 -1.09 1.13 -4.13
C VAL A 29 -0.63 0.40 -5.39
N ALA A 30 0.58 -0.16 -5.40
CA ALA A 30 1.10 -0.93 -6.52
C ALA A 30 0.22 -2.16 -6.84
N VAL A 31 -0.09 -3.00 -5.84
CA VAL A 31 -0.82 -4.27 -6.05
C VAL A 31 -2.34 -4.10 -6.17
N PHE A 32 -2.92 -3.07 -5.53
CA PHE A 32 -4.37 -2.87 -5.54
C PHE A 32 -4.86 -1.85 -6.58
N LEU A 33 -3.97 -1.06 -7.17
CA LEU A 33 -4.36 -0.03 -8.14
C LEU A 33 -3.49 -0.06 -9.39
N ILE A 34 -2.18 0.16 -9.29
CA ILE A 34 -1.31 0.34 -10.47
C ILE A 34 -1.27 -0.92 -11.34
N TYR A 35 -1.12 -2.09 -10.73
CA TYR A 35 -1.11 -3.37 -11.44
C TYR A 35 -2.43 -3.63 -12.19
N ARG A 36 -3.56 -3.33 -11.55
CA ARG A 36 -4.91 -3.46 -12.14
C ARG A 36 -5.12 -2.54 -13.33
N ILE A 37 -4.70 -1.28 -13.20
CA ILE A 37 -4.75 -0.31 -14.29
C ILE A 37 -3.89 -0.78 -15.46
N ARG A 38 -2.68 -1.29 -15.18
CA ARG A 38 -1.77 -1.82 -16.19
C ARG A 38 -2.37 -3.00 -16.95
N GLN A 39 -3.10 -3.89 -16.28
CA GLN A 39 -3.76 -5.02 -16.92
C GLN A 39 -5.12 -4.68 -17.54
N GLY A 40 -5.68 -3.51 -17.25
CA GLY A 40 -6.99 -3.08 -17.79
C GLY A 40 -8.19 -3.74 -17.09
N SER A 41 -7.99 -4.38 -15.94
CA SER A 41 -9.01 -5.16 -15.24
C SER A 41 -8.78 -5.15 -13.73
N PHE A 42 -9.88 -4.97 -12.97
CA PHE A 42 -9.84 -5.03 -11.52
C PHE A 42 -9.83 -6.47 -10.98
N SER A 43 -10.24 -7.43 -11.80
CA SER A 43 -10.32 -8.84 -11.42
C SER A 43 -8.94 -9.48 -11.28
N ASP A 44 -7.93 -8.95 -11.97
CA ASP A 44 -6.60 -9.55 -12.02
C ASP A 44 -5.66 -9.05 -10.91
N GLY A 45 -6.08 -8.06 -10.12
CA GLY A 45 -5.27 -7.60 -8.99
C GLY A 45 -5.39 -8.46 -7.74
N MET A 46 -4.51 -8.21 -6.76
CA MET A 46 -4.42 -9.02 -5.56
C MET A 46 -5.77 -9.15 -4.82
N PRO A 47 -6.27 -10.37 -4.57
CA PRO A 47 -7.49 -10.61 -3.79
C PRO A 47 -7.29 -10.39 -2.29
N LEU A 48 -8.34 -9.98 -1.59
CA LEU A 48 -8.34 -9.80 -0.13
C LEU A 48 -8.62 -11.12 0.60
N GLY A 49 -7.66 -12.04 0.51
CA GLY A 49 -7.73 -13.34 1.20
C GLY A 49 -6.39 -14.04 1.18
N ILE A 50 -6.16 -14.93 2.14
CA ILE A 50 -4.88 -15.63 2.32
C ILE A 50 -4.56 -16.46 1.05
N SER A 51 -5.47 -17.35 0.66
CA SER A 51 -5.32 -18.18 -0.56
C SER A 51 -5.21 -17.33 -1.84
N GLY A 52 -6.00 -16.26 -1.93
CA GLY A 52 -5.95 -15.34 -3.07
C GLY A 52 -4.63 -14.58 -3.19
N THR A 53 -3.99 -14.24 -2.05
CA THR A 53 -2.65 -13.66 -2.03
C THR A 53 -1.62 -14.63 -2.59
N PHE A 54 -1.68 -15.91 -2.20
CA PHE A 54 -0.81 -16.94 -2.78
C PHE A 54 -1.06 -17.13 -4.27
N ASN A 55 -2.32 -17.15 -4.70
CA ASN A 55 -2.68 -17.25 -6.11
C ASN A 55 -2.11 -16.07 -6.92
N PHE A 56 -2.27 -14.85 -6.42
CA PHE A 56 -1.69 -13.65 -7.02
C PHE A 56 -0.17 -13.78 -7.16
N MET A 57 0.53 -14.22 -6.10
CA MET A 57 1.98 -14.40 -6.13
C MET A 57 2.48 -15.46 -7.12
N ILE A 58 1.66 -16.48 -7.43
CA ILE A 58 2.03 -17.55 -8.37
C ILE A 58 1.82 -17.11 -9.83
N VAL A 59 0.81 -16.29 -10.09
CA VAL A 59 0.40 -15.87 -11.44
C VAL A 59 1.10 -14.57 -11.89
N PHE A 60 1.64 -13.80 -10.95
CA PHE A 60 2.27 -12.50 -11.18
C PHE A 60 3.41 -12.50 -12.22
#